data_AF-A0A3S1H6Z3-F1
#
_entry.id   AF-A0A3S1H6Z3-F1
#
_cell.length_a   1.000
_cell.length_b   1.000
_cell.length_c   1.000
_cell.angle_alpha   90.00
_cell.angle_beta   90.00
_cell.angle_gamma   90.00
#
_symmetry.space_group_name_H-M   'P 1'
#
loop_
_entity.id
_entity.type
_entity.pdbx_description
1 polymer ?
#
loop_
_entity_poly.entity_id
_entity_poly.type
_entity_poly.pdbx_seq_one_letter_code
_entity_poly.pdbx_strand_id
1 'polypeptide(L)'
;MDPWLVLSGAGCVVALLLWLLWFRQATHTFSVDLPHHKDVLFDFLKVPSNLTQVHPTIEAVEMSGDQGSKLYFEVEENLGGLAGRKKVTCSLQSYSDVSTQKCYIRLENHNALVKVLVSLAISDCSPLAQLSSFSPHSSPPGDPSSPPSLDQLDQWPRTPPPSPDISAPPASSSSSLITSSAAPPQQQVRPRCRVQGRVQVTLTGGLAQLIARHVAHVWRTTLSNTDTLLARRSPPH
;
A
#
# COMPACT_ATOMS: atom_id res chain seq x y z
N MET A 1 38.28 29.93 38.45
CA MET A 1 37.27 29.32 37.56
C MET A 1 37.95 29.04 36.24
N ASP A 2 38.11 27.78 35.87
CA ASP A 2 38.85 27.39 34.66
C ASP A 2 38.04 27.64 33.38
N PRO A 3 38.51 28.52 32.47
CA PRO A 3 37.79 28.85 31.24
C PRO A 3 37.65 27.66 30.28
N TRP A 4 38.48 26.63 30.45
CA TRP A 4 38.47 25.41 29.65
C TRP A 4 37.26 24.52 29.91
N LEU A 5 36.69 24.55 31.12
CA LEU A 5 35.52 23.73 31.45
C LEU A 5 34.25 24.28 30.78
N VAL A 6 34.14 25.61 30.66
CA VAL A 6 32.99 26.31 30.06
C VAL A 6 32.92 26.08 28.54
N LEU A 7 34.07 26.05 27.87
CA LEU A 7 34.17 25.74 26.43
C LEU A 7 33.74 24.30 26.11
N SER A 8 34.02 23.34 26.99
CA SER A 8 33.59 21.94 26.81
C SER A 8 32.07 21.77 26.94
N GLY A 9 31.44 22.51 27.87
CA GLY A 9 29.99 22.48 28.08
C GLY A 9 29.22 23.09 26.91
N ALA A 10 29.64 24.27 26.43
CA ALA A 10 29.03 24.90 25.28
C ALA A 10 29.21 24.09 23.99
N GLY A 11 30.40 23.49 23.79
CA GLY A 11 30.66 22.60 22.66
C GLY A 11 29.76 21.35 22.64
N CYS A 12 29.55 20.72 23.80
CA CYS A 12 28.62 19.60 23.94
C CYS A 12 27.17 20.01 23.65
N VAL A 13 26.72 21.18 24.14
CA VAL A 13 25.36 21.68 23.87
C VAL A 13 25.17 21.98 22.39
N VAL A 14 26.15 22.61 21.73
CA VAL A 14 26.10 22.88 20.28
C VAL A 14 26.13 21.58 19.48
N ALA A 15 26.98 20.62 19.84
CA ALA A 15 27.02 19.31 19.19
C ALA A 15 25.69 18.53 19.36
N LEU A 16 25.07 18.61 20.54
CA LEU A 16 23.79 17.98 20.83
C LEU A 16 22.63 18.68 20.10
N LEU A 17 22.68 20.01 19.97
CA LEU A 17 21.75 20.79 19.14
C LEU A 17 21.90 20.48 17.65
N LEU A 18 23.14 20.42 17.14
CA LEU A 18 23.41 20.03 15.75
C LEU A 18 23.00 18.58 15.46
N TRP A 19 23.20 17.68 16.43
CA TRP A 19 22.72 16.30 16.35
C TRP A 19 21.19 16.19 16.41
N LEU A 20 20.52 17.07 17.16
CA LEU A 20 19.05 17.20 17.15
C LEU A 20 18.53 17.81 15.85
N LEU A 21 19.30 18.71 15.22
CA LEU A 21 19.01 19.30 13.91
C LEU A 21 19.29 18.33 12.75
N TRP A 22 20.05 17.26 12.99
CA TRP A 22 20.37 16.28 11.97
C TRP A 22 19.10 15.52 11.54
N PHE A 23 18.95 15.29 10.24
CA PHE A 23 17.77 14.66 9.66
C PHE A 23 17.50 13.31 10.31
N ARG A 24 16.35 13.20 10.99
CA ARG A 24 15.87 11.95 11.56
C ARG A 24 14.98 11.29 10.52
N GLN A 25 15.36 10.09 10.10
CA GLN A 25 14.51 9.22 9.32
C GLN A 25 13.78 8.24 10.25
N ALA A 26 12.47 8.19 10.16
CA ALA A 26 11.64 7.19 10.82
C ALA A 26 10.93 6.34 9.76
N THR A 27 10.93 5.03 9.96
CA THR A 27 10.18 4.09 9.13
C THR A 27 9.13 3.40 10.00
N HIS A 28 7.91 3.29 9.48
CA HIS A 28 6.83 2.52 10.10
C HIS A 28 6.17 1.64 9.04
N THR A 29 5.89 0.38 9.37
CA THR A 29 5.22 -0.56 8.48
C THR A 29 3.82 -0.92 8.99
N PHE A 30 2.94 -1.31 8.09
CA PHE A 30 1.61 -1.79 8.44
C PHE A 30 1.11 -2.81 7.42
N SER A 31 0.11 -3.59 7.81
CA SER A 31 -0.56 -4.56 6.96
C SER A 31 -2.07 -4.43 7.17
N VAL A 32 -2.85 -4.50 6.09
CA VAL A 32 -4.32 -4.54 6.11
C VAL A 32 -4.79 -5.58 5.12
N ASP A 33 -5.71 -6.46 5.53
CA ASP A 33 -6.37 -7.42 4.65
C ASP A 33 -7.73 -6.87 4.24
N LEU A 34 -8.05 -6.92 2.94
CA LEU A 34 -9.25 -6.33 2.35
C LEU A 34 -10.00 -7.40 1.53
N PRO A 35 -11.35 -7.42 1.55
CA PRO A 35 -12.15 -8.42 0.85
C PRO A 35 -12.37 -8.09 -0.64
N HIS A 36 -11.40 -7.44 -1.27
CA HIS A 36 -11.46 -7.00 -2.67
C HIS A 36 -10.35 -7.67 -3.49
N HIS A 37 -10.54 -7.73 -4.81
CA HIS A 37 -9.49 -8.14 -5.75
C HIS A 37 -8.37 -7.08 -5.79
N LYS A 38 -7.10 -7.49 -5.91
CA LYS A 38 -5.98 -6.54 -5.92
C LYS A 38 -6.12 -5.47 -6.99
N ASP A 39 -6.60 -5.83 -8.18
CA ASP A 39 -6.66 -4.93 -9.34
C ASP A 39 -7.70 -3.83 -9.11
N VAL A 40 -8.84 -4.15 -8.51
CA VAL A 40 -9.88 -3.17 -8.17
C VAL A 40 -9.34 -2.15 -7.16
N LEU A 41 -8.64 -2.63 -6.13
CA LEU A 41 -8.05 -1.76 -5.12
C LEU A 41 -6.93 -0.90 -5.70
N PHE A 42 -6.08 -1.48 -6.54
CA PHE A 42 -4.99 -0.77 -7.21
C PHE A 42 -5.53 0.31 -8.15
N ASP A 43 -6.55 -0.02 -8.95
CA ASP A 43 -7.20 0.91 -9.87
C ASP A 43 -7.92 2.05 -9.14
N PHE A 44 -8.45 1.78 -7.95
CA PHE A 44 -9.03 2.80 -7.10
C PHE A 44 -7.95 3.75 -6.55
N LEU A 45 -6.88 3.20 -5.96
CA LEU A 45 -5.84 3.97 -5.27
C LEU A 45 -4.89 4.70 -6.23
N LYS A 46 -4.73 4.24 -7.48
CA LYS A 46 -3.87 4.91 -8.48
C LYS A 46 -4.43 6.25 -8.97
N VAL A 47 -5.72 6.53 -8.70
CA VAL A 47 -6.41 7.75 -9.13
C VAL A 47 -6.42 8.75 -7.97
N PRO A 48 -5.66 9.85 -8.03
CA PRO A 48 -5.54 10.81 -6.92
C PRO A 48 -6.88 11.39 -6.46
N SER A 49 -7.82 11.64 -7.38
CA SER A 49 -9.14 12.20 -7.05
C SER A 49 -10.01 11.27 -6.21
N ASN A 50 -9.73 9.97 -6.16
CA ASN A 50 -10.42 9.05 -5.25
C ASN A 50 -10.00 9.25 -3.79
N LEU A 51 -8.81 9.84 -3.54
CA LEU A 51 -8.31 10.06 -2.18
C LEU A 51 -9.21 10.99 -1.36
N THR A 52 -9.87 11.96 -1.98
CA THR A 52 -10.85 12.85 -1.30
C THR A 52 -12.02 12.09 -0.68
N GLN A 53 -12.33 10.90 -1.20
CA GLN A 53 -13.47 10.09 -0.73
C GLN A 53 -13.10 9.20 0.46
N VAL A 54 -11.82 8.80 0.57
CA VAL A 54 -11.36 7.79 1.55
C VAL A 54 -10.44 8.37 2.62
N HIS A 55 -9.69 9.42 2.31
CA HIS A 55 -8.65 9.97 3.17
C HIS A 55 -9.25 11.08 4.05
N PRO A 56 -9.19 10.97 5.38
CA PRO A 56 -9.97 11.83 6.29
C PRO A 56 -9.54 13.30 6.30
N THR A 57 -8.33 13.62 5.84
CA THR A 57 -7.77 14.98 5.89
C THR A 57 -7.77 15.69 4.54
N ILE A 58 -8.07 15.00 3.43
CA ILE A 58 -7.96 15.55 2.08
C ILE A 58 -9.31 16.12 1.66
N GLU A 59 -9.39 17.43 1.43
CA GLU A 59 -10.62 18.10 0.99
C GLU A 59 -10.70 18.20 -0.53
N ALA A 60 -9.58 18.53 -1.18
CA ALA A 60 -9.52 18.70 -2.62
C ALA A 60 -8.21 18.15 -3.20
N VAL A 61 -8.28 17.73 -4.46
CA VAL A 61 -7.13 17.28 -5.25
C VAL A 61 -7.15 18.00 -6.58
N GLU A 62 -6.06 18.69 -6.91
CA GLU A 62 -5.89 19.45 -8.14
C GLU A 62 -4.72 18.86 -8.93
N MET A 63 -4.95 18.41 -10.16
CA MET A 63 -3.90 17.80 -10.97
C MET A 63 -2.96 18.89 -11.51
N SER A 64 -1.66 18.76 -11.21
CA SER A 64 -0.64 19.74 -11.62
C SER A 64 0.06 19.34 -12.92
N GLY A 65 0.12 18.05 -13.24
CA GLY A 65 0.68 17.55 -14.49
C GLY A 65 1.11 16.08 -14.42
N ASP A 66 1.59 15.58 -15.56
CA ASP A 66 2.17 14.25 -15.70
C ASP A 66 3.62 14.39 -16.20
N GLN A 67 4.54 13.66 -15.56
CA GLN A 67 5.94 13.62 -15.98
C GLN A 67 6.40 12.15 -16.08
N GLY A 68 6.13 11.55 -17.23
CA GLY A 68 6.54 10.19 -17.55
C GLY A 68 5.73 9.14 -16.79
N SER A 69 6.32 8.52 -15.77
CA SER A 69 5.65 7.51 -14.94
C SER A 69 5.13 8.08 -13.60
N LYS A 70 5.17 9.40 -13.43
CA LYS A 70 4.83 10.09 -12.18
C LYS A 70 3.74 11.12 -12.42
N LEU A 71 2.63 10.96 -11.70
CA LEU A 71 1.56 11.93 -11.65
C LEU A 71 1.84 12.95 -10.54
N TYR A 72 1.78 14.24 -10.86
CA TYR A 72 1.94 15.34 -9.91
C TYR A 72 0.60 16.00 -9.65
N PHE A 73 0.28 16.22 -8.38
CA PHE A 73 -0.97 16.85 -7.98
C PHE A 73 -0.79 17.61 -6.67
N GLU A 74 -1.62 18.62 -6.48
CA GLU A 74 -1.76 19.34 -5.23
C GLU A 74 -2.93 18.78 -4.43
N VAL A 75 -2.69 18.63 -3.13
CA VAL A 75 -3.69 18.21 -2.16
C VAL A 75 -3.96 19.37 -1.23
N GLU A 76 -5.22 19.73 -1.07
CA GLU A 76 -5.66 20.65 -0.02
C GLU A 76 -6.05 19.81 1.20
N GLU A 77 -5.24 19.91 2.25
CA GLU A 77 -5.48 19.23 3.52
C GLU A 77 -6.07 20.19 4.55
N ASN A 78 -7.09 19.73 5.27
CA ASN A 78 -7.61 20.42 6.45
C ASN A 78 -6.89 19.92 7.70
N LEU A 79 -6.08 20.79 8.29
CA LEU A 79 -5.30 20.49 9.49
C LEU A 79 -6.07 20.81 10.79
N GLY A 80 -7.37 21.05 10.69
CA GLY A 80 -8.24 21.42 11.80
C GLY A 80 -8.20 22.92 12.14
N GLY A 81 -9.03 23.32 13.10
CA GLY A 81 -9.38 24.72 13.39
C GLY A 81 -8.23 25.67 13.81
N LEU A 82 -7.01 25.17 14.02
CA LEU A 82 -5.85 25.97 14.43
C LEU A 82 -4.79 26.16 13.32
N ALA A 83 -4.79 25.30 12.28
CA ALA A 83 -3.72 25.26 11.28
C ALA A 83 -4.19 25.59 9.85
N GLY A 84 -5.49 25.83 9.66
CA GLY A 84 -6.06 26.25 8.38
C GLY A 84 -5.99 25.18 7.30
N ARG A 85 -6.09 25.62 6.05
CA ARG A 85 -5.96 24.77 4.86
C ARG A 85 -4.55 24.84 4.34
N LYS A 86 -3.99 23.68 3.98
CA LYS A 86 -2.62 23.58 3.47
C LYS A 86 -2.62 22.91 2.11
N LYS A 87 -2.05 23.60 1.12
CA LYS A 87 -1.73 22.98 -0.18
C LYS A 87 -0.40 22.25 -0.09
N VAL A 88 -0.39 21.03 -0.60
CA VAL A 88 0.76 20.13 -0.54
C VAL A 88 0.97 19.50 -1.91
N THR A 89 2.17 19.63 -2.46
CA THR A 89 2.53 18.95 -3.70
C THR A 89 2.88 17.50 -3.42
N CYS A 90 2.15 16.61 -4.10
CA CYS A 90 2.32 15.18 -4.06
C CYS A 90 2.77 14.65 -5.43
N SER A 91 3.53 13.56 -5.42
CA SER A 91 3.75 12.74 -6.60
C SER A 91 3.30 11.30 -6.34
N LEU A 92 2.60 10.72 -7.31
CA LEU A 92 2.17 9.32 -7.30
C LEU A 92 2.86 8.57 -8.43
N GLN A 93 3.50 7.47 -8.07
CA GLN A 93 4.05 6.51 -9.01
C GLN A 93 3.38 5.16 -8.77
N SER A 94 2.95 4.52 -9.83
CA SER A 94 2.32 3.20 -9.76
C SER A 94 3.00 2.23 -10.72
N TYR A 95 3.13 0.97 -10.32
CA TYR A 95 3.61 -0.09 -11.19
C TYR A 95 3.01 -1.44 -10.78
N SER A 96 2.84 -2.33 -11.75
CA SER A 96 2.47 -3.73 -11.51
C SER A 96 3.63 -4.64 -11.88
N ASP A 97 3.94 -5.57 -11.01
CA ASP A 97 4.94 -6.60 -11.25
C ASP A 97 4.22 -7.95 -11.41
N VAL A 98 4.20 -8.42 -12.66
CA VAL A 98 3.57 -9.69 -13.02
C VAL A 98 4.31 -10.88 -12.39
N SER A 99 5.63 -10.78 -12.21
CA SER A 99 6.46 -11.87 -11.69
C SER A 99 6.16 -12.16 -10.22
N THR A 100 5.88 -11.12 -9.44
CA THR A 100 5.55 -11.24 -8.01
C THR A 100 4.05 -11.14 -7.74
N GLN A 101 3.23 -11.00 -8.79
CA GLN A 101 1.78 -10.77 -8.72
C GLN A 101 1.39 -9.60 -7.80
N LYS A 102 2.27 -8.61 -7.67
CA LYS A 102 2.11 -7.46 -6.77
C LYS A 102 1.92 -6.18 -7.55
N CYS A 103 1.09 -5.30 -7.02
CA CYS A 103 0.95 -3.94 -7.50
C CYS A 103 1.49 -2.98 -6.44
N TYR A 104 2.13 -1.91 -6.88
CA TYR A 104 2.83 -1.00 -6.00
C TYR A 104 2.42 0.43 -6.26
N ILE A 105 2.14 1.16 -5.18
CA ILE A 105 1.82 2.58 -5.22
C ILE A 105 2.80 3.31 -4.31
N ARG A 106 3.46 4.31 -4.84
CA ARG A 106 4.39 5.16 -4.12
C ARG A 106 3.87 6.60 -4.16
N LEU A 107 3.47 7.11 -3.00
CA LEU A 107 3.07 8.49 -2.80
C LEU A 107 4.17 9.25 -2.06
N GLU A 108 4.61 10.37 -2.62
CA GLU A 108 5.63 11.24 -2.04
C GLU A 108 5.07 12.64 -1.85
N ASN A 109 5.05 13.09 -0.59
CA ASN A 109 4.67 14.44 -0.20
C ASN A 109 5.94 15.28 -0.01
N HIS A 110 6.03 16.36 -0.79
CA HIS A 110 7.15 17.28 -0.75
C HIS A 110 6.77 18.52 0.08
N ASN A 111 7.35 18.63 1.27
CA ASN A 111 7.35 19.86 2.04
C ASN A 111 8.79 20.32 2.31
N ALA A 112 9.00 21.63 2.49
CA ALA A 112 10.33 22.21 2.76
C ALA A 112 10.99 21.62 4.02
N LEU A 113 10.20 21.22 5.02
CA LEU A 113 10.70 20.73 6.31
C LEU A 113 10.52 19.22 6.51
N VAL A 114 9.63 18.61 5.74
CA VAL A 114 9.21 17.21 5.93
C VAL A 114 9.04 16.54 4.58
N LYS A 115 9.69 15.39 4.42
CA LYS A 115 9.44 14.50 3.30
C LYS A 115 8.75 13.25 3.82
N VAL A 116 7.53 13.00 3.35
CA VAL A 116 6.77 11.79 3.69
C VAL A 116 6.66 10.94 2.45
N LEU A 117 7.13 9.69 2.56
CA LEU A 117 7.02 8.69 1.52
C LEU A 117 6.14 7.54 2.01
N VAL A 118 5.08 7.25 1.28
CA VAL A 118 4.20 6.11 1.54
C VAL A 118 4.31 5.15 0.38
N SER A 119 4.74 3.93 0.66
CA SER A 119 4.83 2.83 -0.31
C SER A 119 3.84 1.75 0.07
N LEU A 120 2.93 1.39 -0.84
CA LEU A 120 1.95 0.34 -0.67
C LEU A 120 2.29 -0.79 -1.64
N ALA A 121 2.39 -2.02 -1.14
CA ALA A 121 2.46 -3.23 -1.93
C ALA A 121 1.15 -4.00 -1.76
N ILE A 122 0.46 -4.28 -2.86
CA ILE A 122 -0.85 -4.94 -2.89
C ILE A 122 -0.65 -6.31 -3.54
N SER A 123 -1.07 -7.37 -2.86
CA SER A 123 -1.01 -8.76 -3.37
C SER A 123 -2.33 -9.47 -3.11
N ASP A 124 -2.71 -10.42 -3.95
CA ASP A 124 -3.80 -11.33 -3.63
C ASP A 124 -3.42 -12.22 -2.42
N CYS A 125 -4.38 -12.48 -1.54
CA CYS A 125 -4.23 -13.51 -0.52
C CYS A 125 -4.38 -14.85 -1.23
N SER A 126 -3.26 -15.55 -1.48
CA SER A 126 -3.29 -16.85 -2.14
C SER A 126 -4.27 -17.81 -1.45
N PRO A 127 -5.22 -18.45 -2.16
CA PRO A 127 -6.12 -19.44 -1.58
C PRO A 127 -5.43 -20.78 -1.25
N LEU A 128 -4.10 -20.88 -1.41
CA LEU A 128 -3.32 -22.11 -1.26
C LEU A 128 -3.25 -22.71 0.15
N ALA A 129 -3.85 -22.08 1.16
CA ALA A 129 -3.98 -22.68 2.50
C ALA A 129 -5.29 -23.48 2.71
N GLN A 130 -6.23 -23.48 1.75
CA GLN A 130 -7.55 -24.13 1.93
C GLN A 130 -7.77 -25.41 1.12
N LEU A 131 -6.80 -25.84 0.32
CA LEU A 131 -6.88 -27.11 -0.44
C LEU A 131 -6.01 -28.24 0.15
N SER A 132 -5.28 -28.00 1.24
CA SER A 132 -4.40 -29.00 1.86
C SER A 132 -5.10 -29.92 2.89
N SER A 133 -6.41 -29.84 3.10
CA SER A 133 -7.14 -30.67 4.08
C SER A 133 -8.09 -31.72 3.49
N PHE A 134 -8.14 -31.89 2.17
CA PHE A 134 -8.84 -33.02 1.55
C PHE A 134 -7.87 -33.94 0.81
N SER A 135 -7.17 -34.76 1.58
CA SER A 135 -6.67 -36.07 1.14
C SER A 135 -6.56 -36.97 2.38
N PRO A 136 -7.38 -38.03 2.51
CA PRO A 136 -7.16 -39.06 3.50
C PRO A 136 -6.10 -40.02 2.95
N HIS A 137 -4.83 -39.83 3.29
CA HIS A 137 -3.87 -40.94 3.22
C HIS A 137 -2.72 -40.76 4.21
N SER A 138 -2.70 -41.66 5.18
CA SER A 138 -1.58 -42.34 5.84
C SER A 138 -0.14 -41.80 5.60
N SER A 139 0.54 -41.50 6.72
CA SER A 139 1.96 -41.25 7.07
C SER A 139 3.08 -41.92 6.21
N PRO A 140 4.41 -41.61 6.33
CA PRO A 140 5.15 -41.06 7.51
C PRO A 140 6.33 -40.05 7.16
N PRO A 141 7.22 -39.65 8.11
CA PRO A 141 7.90 -38.35 8.12
C PRO A 141 9.27 -38.32 7.41
N GLY A 142 9.66 -37.13 6.97
CA GLY A 142 11.01 -36.81 6.51
C GLY A 142 11.34 -35.34 6.72
N ASP A 143 12.13 -35.07 7.76
CA ASP A 143 12.99 -33.89 7.91
C ASP A 143 14.23 -34.06 6.98
N PRO A 144 15.10 -33.06 6.69
CA PRO A 144 15.14 -31.66 7.17
C PRO A 144 15.63 -30.61 6.12
N SER A 145 15.77 -29.35 6.57
CA SER A 145 16.85 -28.38 6.22
C SER A 145 16.64 -27.29 5.15
N SER A 146 16.49 -26.06 5.67
CA SER A 146 17.00 -24.76 5.15
C SER A 146 16.27 -24.04 4.00
N PRO A 147 15.78 -22.79 4.21
CA PRO A 147 15.35 -21.90 3.13
C PRO A 147 16.53 -21.13 2.50
N PRO A 148 16.48 -20.78 1.20
CA PRO A 148 17.52 -19.97 0.56
C PRO A 148 17.42 -18.48 0.91
N SER A 149 18.59 -17.82 0.92
CA SER A 149 18.85 -16.43 1.32
C SER A 149 18.32 -15.37 0.34
N LEU A 150 18.17 -14.16 0.87
CA LEU A 150 17.42 -13.01 0.32
C LEU A 150 18.16 -12.14 -0.73
N ASP A 151 19.25 -12.62 -1.33
CA ASP A 151 20.17 -11.79 -2.15
C ASP A 151 20.01 -11.90 -3.68
N GLN A 152 18.88 -12.41 -4.19
CA GLN A 152 18.68 -12.59 -5.64
C GLN A 152 17.70 -11.59 -6.29
N LEU A 153 17.72 -10.32 -5.88
CA LEU A 153 16.80 -9.30 -6.42
C LEU A 153 17.37 -8.43 -7.56
N ASP A 154 18.55 -8.71 -8.10
CA ASP A 154 19.31 -7.74 -8.91
C ASP A 154 19.60 -8.13 -10.37
N GLN A 155 18.80 -8.99 -11.01
CA GLN A 155 18.93 -9.21 -12.46
C GLN A 155 17.57 -9.39 -13.15
N TRP A 156 17.14 -8.37 -13.89
CA TRP A 156 15.95 -8.42 -14.74
C TRP A 156 16.32 -8.27 -16.23
N PRO A 157 15.91 -9.21 -17.10
CA PRO A 157 15.90 -9.01 -18.55
C PRO A 157 14.59 -8.36 -19.02
N ARG A 158 14.73 -7.43 -19.97
CA ARG A 158 13.63 -6.75 -20.67
C ARG A 158 13.12 -7.64 -21.81
N THR A 159 11.91 -8.17 -21.70
CA THR A 159 11.17 -8.61 -22.91
C THR A 159 9.65 -8.59 -22.66
N PRO A 160 8.84 -7.94 -23.53
CA PRO A 160 7.39 -7.98 -23.45
C PRO A 160 6.79 -9.20 -24.19
N PRO A 161 5.63 -9.74 -23.77
CA PRO A 161 4.89 -10.77 -24.50
C PRO A 161 3.87 -10.18 -25.51
N PRO A 162 3.39 -10.97 -26.49
CA PRO A 162 2.46 -10.53 -27.52
C PRO A 162 0.97 -10.64 -27.12
N SER A 163 0.13 -9.86 -27.81
CA SER A 163 -1.32 -9.76 -27.62
C SER A 163 -2.10 -10.94 -28.23
N PRO A 164 -3.29 -11.30 -27.70
CA PRO A 164 -4.15 -12.34 -28.28
C PRO A 164 -5.25 -11.79 -29.21
N ASP A 165 -5.58 -12.60 -30.23
CA ASP A 165 -6.67 -12.41 -31.19
C ASP A 165 -8.01 -12.93 -30.65
N ILE A 166 -9.10 -12.28 -31.09
CA ILE A 166 -10.52 -12.53 -30.74
C ILE A 166 -11.26 -13.15 -31.92
N SER A 167 -12.13 -14.13 -31.69
CA SER A 167 -13.39 -14.47 -32.44
C SER A 167 -13.96 -15.80 -31.90
N ALA A 168 -15.25 -16.12 -31.73
CA ALA A 168 -16.57 -15.54 -31.98
C ALA A 168 -17.63 -16.38 -31.18
N PRO A 169 -18.93 -16.00 -31.09
CA PRO A 169 -19.99 -16.70 -30.34
C PRO A 169 -21.05 -17.38 -31.29
N PRO A 170 -22.26 -17.78 -30.83
CA PRO A 170 -22.58 -19.07 -30.18
C PRO A 170 -23.67 -19.89 -30.94
N ALA A 171 -23.95 -21.11 -30.47
CA ALA A 171 -25.09 -21.92 -30.91
C ALA A 171 -25.85 -22.55 -29.74
N SER A 172 -27.13 -22.80 -29.98
CA SER A 172 -28.24 -22.84 -29.02
C SER A 172 -28.58 -24.22 -28.43
N SER A 173 -29.11 -24.17 -27.20
CA SER A 173 -30.22 -24.95 -26.60
C SER A 173 -30.20 -26.48 -26.55
N SER A 174 -30.31 -27.02 -25.33
CA SER A 174 -31.24 -28.13 -24.96
C SER A 174 -31.42 -28.20 -23.44
N SER A 175 -32.68 -28.26 -23.00
CA SER A 175 -33.10 -28.35 -21.60
C SER A 175 -33.36 -29.80 -21.21
N SER A 176 -32.78 -30.22 -20.08
CA SER A 176 -33.13 -31.46 -19.39
C SER A 176 -33.26 -31.19 -17.90
N LEU A 177 -34.46 -31.43 -17.37
CA LEU A 177 -34.79 -31.38 -15.95
C LEU A 177 -34.07 -32.52 -15.21
N ILE A 178 -33.18 -32.16 -14.28
CA ILE A 178 -32.60 -33.08 -13.30
C ILE A 178 -32.98 -32.56 -11.91
N THR A 179 -33.49 -33.47 -11.10
CA THR A 179 -33.94 -33.28 -9.72
C THR A 179 -32.75 -32.95 -8.81
N SER A 180 -32.75 -31.73 -8.26
CA SER A 180 -31.67 -31.16 -7.44
C SER A 180 -31.59 -31.84 -6.07
N SER A 181 -30.56 -32.66 -5.86
CA SER A 181 -30.04 -32.95 -4.52
C SER A 181 -29.30 -31.69 -4.04
N ALA A 182 -29.74 -31.10 -2.94
CA ALA A 182 -29.20 -29.86 -2.40
C ALA A 182 -27.75 -30.09 -1.93
N ALA A 183 -26.79 -29.78 -2.81
CA ALA A 183 -25.39 -29.67 -2.46
C ALA A 183 -25.23 -28.62 -1.35
N PRO A 184 -24.33 -28.82 -0.37
CA PRO A 184 -24.05 -27.83 0.66
C PRO A 184 -23.65 -26.50 -0.01
N PRO A 185 -24.04 -25.34 0.56
CA PRO A 185 -23.75 -24.05 -0.03
C PRO A 185 -22.24 -23.96 -0.26
N GLN A 186 -21.82 -23.91 -1.53
CA GLN A 186 -20.43 -23.67 -1.86
C GLN A 186 -20.07 -22.33 -1.24
N GLN A 187 -19.23 -22.38 -0.22
CA GLN A 187 -18.74 -21.22 0.49
C GLN A 187 -17.92 -20.43 -0.53
N GLN A 188 -18.56 -19.44 -1.16
CA GLN A 188 -17.94 -18.64 -2.20
C GLN A 188 -16.73 -17.95 -1.58
N VAL A 189 -15.55 -18.46 -1.90
CA VAL A 189 -14.27 -17.91 -1.44
C VAL A 189 -14.18 -16.50 -2.01
N ARG A 190 -14.54 -15.51 -1.20
CA ARG A 190 -14.45 -14.12 -1.62
C ARG A 190 -12.97 -13.80 -1.86
N PRO A 191 -12.63 -13.13 -2.97
CA PRO A 191 -11.27 -12.69 -3.21
C PRO A 191 -10.83 -11.82 -2.04
N ARG A 192 -9.65 -12.12 -1.48
CA ARG A 192 -9.02 -11.32 -0.44
C ARG A 192 -7.71 -10.81 -0.99
N CYS A 193 -7.38 -9.56 -0.71
CA CYS A 193 -6.06 -9.01 -0.97
C CYS A 193 -5.43 -8.52 0.33
N ARG A 194 -4.11 -8.49 0.34
CA ARG A 194 -3.28 -7.99 1.44
C ARG A 194 -2.51 -6.78 0.96
N VAL A 195 -2.65 -5.68 1.70
CA VAL A 195 -1.91 -4.44 1.50
C VAL A 195 -0.82 -4.34 2.56
N GLN A 196 0.43 -4.31 2.14
CA GLN A 196 1.59 -4.03 2.97
C GLN A 196 2.06 -2.59 2.73
N GLY A 197 1.90 -1.74 3.73
CA GLY A 197 2.30 -0.34 3.68
C GLY A 197 3.61 -0.09 4.41
N ARG A 198 4.43 0.80 3.86
CA ARG A 198 5.64 1.36 4.47
C ARG A 198 5.58 2.87 4.40
N VAL A 199 5.63 3.51 5.55
CA VAL A 199 5.74 4.97 5.70
C VAL A 199 7.16 5.30 6.10
N GLN A 200 7.81 6.16 5.33
CA GLN A 200 9.09 6.77 5.68
C GLN A 200 8.87 8.28 5.86
N VAL A 201 9.29 8.80 7.01
CA VAL A 201 9.27 10.24 7.28
C VAL A 201 10.70 10.69 7.49
N THR A 202 11.11 11.66 6.70
CA THR A 202 12.38 12.36 6.85
C THR A 202 12.07 13.77 7.34
N LEU A 203 12.53 14.09 8.54
CA LEU A 203 12.26 15.37 9.20
C LEU A 203 13.56 15.98 9.73
N THR A 204 13.66 17.30 9.69
CA THR A 204 14.59 18.04 10.54
C THR A 204 14.04 18.08 11.97
N GLY A 205 14.66 17.35 12.91
CA GLY A 205 14.23 17.34 14.33
C GLY A 205 13.66 16.01 14.86
N GLY A 206 13.22 16.00 16.12
CA GLY A 206 12.89 14.79 16.91
C GLY A 206 11.51 14.15 16.69
N LEU A 207 10.60 14.76 15.92
CA LEU A 207 9.20 14.30 15.81
C LEU A 207 8.93 13.26 14.70
N ALA A 208 9.97 12.84 13.97
CA ALA A 208 9.82 11.95 12.81
C ALA A 208 9.07 10.64 13.12
N GLN A 209 9.33 10.02 14.28
CA GLN A 209 8.66 8.78 14.68
C GLN A 209 7.17 8.96 14.97
N LEU A 210 6.80 10.06 15.63
CA LEU A 210 5.40 10.36 15.94
C LEU A 210 4.61 10.58 14.65
N ILE A 211 5.18 11.35 13.72
CA ILE A 211 4.57 11.63 12.41
C ILE A 211 4.46 10.33 11.59
N ALA A 212 5.51 9.49 11.57
CA ALA A 212 5.46 8.22 10.84
C ALA A 212 4.36 7.29 11.36
N ARG A 213 4.16 7.21 12.68
CA ARG A 213 3.07 6.44 13.29
C ARG A 213 1.70 7.02 12.96
N HIS A 214 1.56 8.35 13.05
CA HIS A 214 0.31 9.02 12.74
C HIS A 214 -0.09 8.83 11.28
N VAL A 215 0.84 9.05 10.34
CA VAL A 215 0.61 8.82 8.90
C VAL A 215 0.26 7.35 8.63
N ALA A 216 0.96 6.40 9.25
CA ALA A 216 0.61 4.99 9.12
C ALA A 216 -0.80 4.67 9.63
N HIS A 217 -1.23 5.32 10.72
CA HIS A 217 -2.59 5.18 11.24
C HIS A 217 -3.63 5.77 10.28
N VAL A 218 -3.40 6.97 9.75
CA VAL A 218 -4.29 7.61 8.77
C VAL A 218 -4.44 6.75 7.51
N TRP A 219 -3.35 6.14 7.03
CA TRP A 219 -3.40 5.23 5.90
C TRP A 219 -4.15 3.93 6.18
N ARG A 220 -4.04 3.36 7.37
CA ARG A 220 -4.89 2.21 7.76
C ARG A 220 -6.36 2.59 7.70
N THR A 221 -6.73 3.74 8.27
CA THR A 221 -8.11 4.25 8.23
C THR A 221 -8.56 4.49 6.79
N THR A 222 -7.71 5.06 5.94
CA THR A 222 -7.99 5.29 4.52
C THR A 222 -8.30 3.98 3.79
N LEU A 223 -7.50 2.93 4.04
CA LEU A 223 -7.75 1.61 3.45
C LEU A 223 -9.04 0.97 3.97
N SER A 224 -9.35 1.10 5.27
CA SER A 224 -10.63 0.63 5.83
C SER A 224 -11.84 1.40 5.27
N ASN A 225 -11.71 2.70 5.03
CA ASN A 225 -12.76 3.49 4.38
C ASN A 225 -12.95 3.08 2.91
N THR A 226 -11.85 2.73 2.23
CA THR A 226 -11.88 2.22 0.85
C THR A 226 -12.71 0.94 0.76
N ASP A 227 -12.58 0.03 1.73
CA ASP A 227 -13.41 -1.17 1.82
C ASP A 227 -14.91 -0.83 1.84
N THR A 228 -15.27 0.10 2.73
CA THR A 228 -16.66 0.54 2.90
C THR A 228 -17.23 1.18 1.64
N LEU A 229 -16.43 1.99 0.93
CA LEU A 229 -16.86 2.65 -0.30
C LEU A 229 -16.96 1.70 -1.50
N LEU A 230 -15.99 0.79 -1.66
CA LEU A 230 -16.05 -0.22 -2.70
C LEU A 230 -17.24 -1.16 -2.49
N ALA A 231 -17.51 -1.59 -1.25
CA ALA A 231 -18.68 -2.41 -0.91
C ALA A 231 -20.02 -1.76 -1.26
N ARG A 232 -20.14 -0.43 -1.20
CA ARG A 232 -21.35 0.32 -1.60
C ARG A 232 -21.54 0.44 -3.11
N ARG A 233 -20.45 0.41 -3.88
CA ARG A 233 -20.49 0.54 -5.34
C ARG A 233 -20.76 -0.79 -6.05
N SER A 234 -20.49 -1.91 -5.38
CA SER A 234 -20.88 -3.24 -5.85
C SER A 234 -22.40 -3.38 -5.77
N PRO A 235 -23.13 -3.63 -6.87
CA PRO A 235 -24.55 -3.90 -6.80
C PRO A 235 -24.82 -5.12 -5.92
N PRO A 236 -25.94 -5.16 -5.15
CA PRO A 236 -26.33 -6.37 -4.43
C PRO A 236 -26.55 -7.48 -5.46
N HIS A 237 -25.68 -8.48 -5.42
CA HIS A 237 -25.83 -9.74 -6.16
C HIS A 237 -26.82 -10.66 -5.47
#